data_AF-A0A535K3C3-F1
#
_entry.id   AF-A0A535K3C3-F1
#
_cell.length_a   1.000
_cell.length_b   1.000
_cell.length_c   1.000
_cell.angle_alpha   90.00
_cell.angle_beta   90.00
_cell.angle_gamma   90.00
#
_symmetry.space_group_name_H-M   'P 1'
#
loop_
_entity.id
_entity.type
_entity.pdbx_description
1 polymer ?
#
loop_
_entity_poly.entity_id
_entity_poly.type
_entity_poly.pdbx_seq_one_letter_code
_entity_poly.pdbx_strand_id
1 'polypeptide(L)'
;MGKDSPYTYWNHSALIVSAAGGLIEALGPGVQRNTLAAYHGTQYTIVHVDASEEDRREMVSFAEHYVGGQYDWATIVSITLSLLTGLKLSFGFPGQLICSGLVARALERTSAIFDEEPSHVMPAELAKMFGVVPPPPGTPKGKPVRCS
;
A
#
# COMPACT_ATOMS: atom_id res chain seq x y z
N MET A 1 17.28 -16.85 4.47
CA MET A 1 16.08 -17.31 3.75
C MET A 1 15.02 -17.68 4.78
N GLY A 2 13.85 -17.05 4.73
CA GLY A 2 12.72 -17.36 5.61
C GLY A 2 11.47 -17.62 4.76
N LYS A 3 10.44 -18.25 5.35
CA LYS A 3 9.18 -18.60 4.66
C LYS A 3 8.48 -17.40 4.02
N ASP A 4 8.70 -16.19 4.55
CA ASP A 4 8.08 -14.96 4.07
C ASP A 4 8.93 -14.20 3.03
N SER A 5 10.11 -14.73 2.67
CA SER A 5 11.03 -14.09 1.72
C SER A 5 10.44 -13.73 0.35
N PRO A 6 9.47 -14.47 -0.23
CA PRO A 6 8.87 -14.07 -1.50
C PRO A 6 8.07 -12.77 -1.39
N TYR A 7 7.42 -12.51 -0.25
CA TYR A 7 6.52 -11.37 -0.09
C TYR A 7 7.26 -10.04 0.09
N THR A 8 8.53 -10.07 0.50
CA THR A 8 9.36 -8.86 0.69
C THR A 8 9.80 -8.20 -0.63
N TYR A 9 9.42 -8.75 -1.78
CA TYR A 9 9.65 -8.16 -3.09
C TYR A 9 8.89 -6.83 -3.28
N TRP A 10 7.72 -6.72 -2.64
CA TRP A 10 6.85 -5.55 -2.76
C TRP A 10 7.28 -4.48 -1.76
N ASN A 11 7.47 -3.25 -2.25
CA ASN A 11 7.95 -2.12 -1.46
C ASN A 11 6.94 -0.96 -1.37
N HIS A 12 5.79 -1.08 -2.05
CA HIS A 12 4.76 -0.04 -2.08
C HIS A 12 3.38 -0.64 -2.31
N SER A 13 2.35 0.03 -1.80
CA SER A 13 0.95 -0.30 -1.99
C SER A 13 0.13 0.98 -2.16
N ALA A 14 -0.91 0.90 -2.98
CA ALA A 14 -1.82 2.01 -3.26
C ALA A 14 -3.26 1.50 -3.39
N LEU A 15 -4.23 2.36 -3.12
CA LEU A 15 -5.65 2.04 -3.26
C LEU A 15 -6.16 2.49 -4.63
N ILE A 16 -6.76 1.59 -5.40
CA ILE A 16 -7.51 1.94 -6.61
C ILE A 16 -8.89 2.44 -6.19
N VAL A 17 -9.23 3.68 -6.55
CA VAL A 17 -10.45 4.37 -6.12
C VAL A 17 -11.44 4.66 -7.25
N SER A 18 -11.10 4.32 -8.49
CA SER A 18 -12.04 4.43 -9.62
C SER A 18 -11.81 3.38 -10.69
N ALA A 19 -12.87 3.07 -11.44
CA ALA A 19 -12.83 2.13 -12.57
C ALA A 19 -11.87 2.57 -13.70
N ALA A 20 -11.60 3.87 -13.82
CA ALA A 20 -10.62 4.43 -14.77
C ALA A 20 -9.16 4.23 -14.31
N GLY A 21 -8.92 3.60 -13.16
CA GLY A 21 -7.59 3.37 -12.62
C GLY A 21 -7.04 4.55 -11.82
N GLY A 22 -7.89 5.43 -11.32
CA GLY A 22 -7.49 6.44 -10.34
C GLY A 22 -7.00 5.79 -9.05
N LEU A 23 -5.95 6.36 -8.47
CA LEU A 23 -5.26 5.86 -7.28
C LEU A 23 -5.27 6.93 -6.19
N ILE A 24 -5.31 6.47 -4.94
CA ILE A 24 -4.83 7.23 -3.79
C ILE A 24 -3.67 6.46 -3.18
N GLU A 25 -2.57 7.16 -2.96
CA GLU A 25 -1.35 6.57 -2.43
C GLU A 25 -0.65 7.53 -1.49
N ALA A 26 0.14 6.97 -0.58
CA ALA A 26 1.00 7.74 0.31
C ALA A 26 2.46 7.59 -0.14
N LEU A 27 3.09 8.67 -0.56
CA LEU A 27 4.52 8.72 -0.94
C LEU A 27 5.25 9.73 -0.07
N GLY A 28 6.58 9.80 -0.13
CA GLY A 28 7.39 10.69 0.72
C GLY A 28 6.83 12.11 1.00
N PRO A 29 6.20 12.81 0.03
CA PRO A 29 5.57 14.12 0.28
C PRO A 29 4.22 14.11 1.03
N GLY A 30 3.51 12.98 1.10
CA GLY A 30 2.18 12.86 1.71
C GLY A 30 1.24 11.94 0.93
N VAL A 31 -0.04 11.98 1.31
CA VAL A 31 -1.12 11.27 0.60
C VAL A 31 -1.60 12.10 -0.58
N GLN A 32 -1.62 11.49 -1.76
CA GLN A 32 -1.93 12.17 -3.01
C GLN A 32 -2.81 11.30 -3.94
N ARG A 33 -3.45 11.97 -4.90
CA ARG A 33 -4.12 11.29 -6.02
C ARG A 33 -3.12 11.03 -7.14
N ASN A 34 -3.27 9.88 -7.79
CA ASN A 34 -2.49 9.51 -8.97
C ASN A 34 -3.34 8.60 -9.89
N THR A 35 -2.71 7.97 -10.88
CA THR A 35 -3.36 7.02 -11.79
C THR A 35 -2.46 5.82 -12.04
N LEU A 36 -3.06 4.67 -12.37
CA LEU A 36 -2.31 3.47 -12.78
C LEU A 36 -1.36 3.72 -13.97
N ALA A 37 -1.63 4.72 -14.80
CA ALA A 37 -0.75 5.09 -15.92
C ALA A 37 0.66 5.49 -15.45
N ALA A 38 0.80 6.05 -14.24
CA ALA A 38 2.11 6.36 -13.65
C ALA A 38 2.98 5.11 -13.43
N TYR A 39 2.37 3.93 -13.37
CA TYR A 39 3.05 2.65 -13.17
C TYR A 39 3.33 1.87 -14.46
N HIS A 40 3.14 2.46 -15.64
CA HIS A 40 3.34 1.80 -16.93
C HIS A 40 4.76 1.17 -17.08
N GLY A 41 5.78 1.74 -16.44
CA GLY A 41 7.16 1.22 -16.48
C GLY A 41 7.52 0.28 -15.33
N THR A 42 6.59 -0.03 -14.44
CA THR A 42 6.84 -0.69 -13.14
C THR A 42 6.14 -2.04 -13.07
N GLN A 43 6.70 -2.97 -12.31
CA GLN A 43 6.01 -4.21 -11.99
C GLN A 43 4.98 -3.95 -10.89
N TYR A 44 3.73 -4.30 -11.14
CA TYR A 44 2.68 -4.23 -10.15
C TYR A 44 1.71 -5.41 -10.30
N THR A 45 0.94 -5.64 -9.25
CA THR A 45 -0.12 -6.64 -9.19
C THR A 45 -1.39 -5.96 -8.68
N ILE A 46 -2.53 -6.27 -9.29
CA ILE A 46 -3.83 -5.78 -8.82
C ILE A 46 -4.46 -6.86 -7.96
N VAL A 47 -4.78 -6.49 -6.72
CA VAL A 47 -5.55 -7.31 -5.80
C VAL A 47 -7.00 -6.82 -5.83
N HIS A 48 -7.93 -7.73 -6.09
CA HIS A 48 -9.35 -7.43 -5.99
C HIS A 48 -9.82 -7.77 -4.58
N VAL A 49 -10.32 -6.77 -3.87
CA VAL A 49 -10.94 -6.93 -2.56
C VAL A 49 -12.41 -7.27 -2.78
N ASP A 50 -12.88 -8.37 -2.18
CA ASP A 50 -14.30 -8.66 -2.08
C ASP A 50 -14.91 -7.78 -0.98
N ALA A 51 -15.84 -6.91 -1.36
CA ALA A 51 -16.40 -5.88 -0.50
C ALA A 51 -17.73 -5.42 -1.11
N SER A 52 -18.69 -5.08 -0.25
CA SER A 52 -19.95 -4.50 -0.70
C SER A 52 -19.72 -3.12 -1.32
N GLU A 53 -20.69 -2.63 -2.10
CA GLU A 53 -20.60 -1.27 -2.67
C GLU A 53 -20.55 -0.19 -1.58
N GLU A 54 -21.16 -0.44 -0.42
CA GLU A 54 -21.11 0.46 0.74
C GLU A 54 -19.70 0.50 1.33
N ASP A 55 -19.11 -0.67 1.61
CA ASP A 55 -17.74 -0.75 2.13
C ASP A 55 -16.74 -0.12 1.16
N ARG A 56 -16.88 -0.37 -0.14
CA ARG A 56 -16.03 0.26 -1.17
C ARG A 56 -16.11 1.79 -1.12
N ARG A 57 -17.30 2.36 -0.93
CA ARG A 57 -17.47 3.81 -0.79
C ARG A 57 -16.81 4.33 0.48
N GLU A 58 -16.94 3.62 1.60
CA GLU A 58 -16.30 3.98 2.86
C GLU A 58 -14.77 3.90 2.78
N MET A 59 -14.23 2.86 2.13
CA MET A 59 -12.79 2.75 1.85
C MET A 59 -12.28 3.95 1.06
N VAL A 60 -12.98 4.33 -0.01
CA VAL A 60 -12.60 5.48 -0.86
C VAL A 60 -12.75 6.79 -0.08
N SER A 61 -13.85 7.00 0.63
CA SER A 61 -14.10 8.18 1.45
C SER A 61 -13.01 8.37 2.52
N PHE A 62 -12.62 7.28 3.18
CA PHE A 62 -11.51 7.28 4.13
C PHE A 62 -10.20 7.72 3.46
N ALA A 63 -9.82 7.10 2.35
CA ALA A 63 -8.56 7.46 1.68
C ALA A 63 -8.58 8.90 1.15
N GLU A 64 -9.71 9.36 0.62
CA GLU A 64 -9.91 10.72 0.14
C GLU A 64 -9.78 11.77 1.25
N HIS A 65 -10.22 11.46 2.48
CA HIS A 65 -10.09 12.36 3.63
C HIS A 65 -8.64 12.76 3.94
N TYR A 66 -7.67 11.89 3.65
CA TYR A 66 -6.26 12.16 3.91
C TYR A 66 -5.54 12.82 2.74
N VAL A 67 -6.16 12.92 1.55
CA VAL A 67 -5.52 13.54 0.39
C VAL A 67 -5.19 15.01 0.67
N GLY A 68 -3.95 15.40 0.39
CA GLY A 68 -3.44 16.75 0.67
C GLY A 68 -2.96 16.93 2.12
N GLY A 69 -3.09 15.91 2.97
CA GLY A 69 -2.38 15.83 4.23
C GLY A 69 -0.89 15.67 3.97
N GLN A 70 -0.08 16.63 4.43
CA GLN A 70 1.37 16.52 4.36
C GLN A 70 1.88 15.62 5.48
N TYR A 71 2.89 14.79 5.16
CA TYR A 71 3.66 14.16 6.23
C TYR A 71 4.43 15.21 7.00
N ASP A 72 4.54 15.01 8.31
CA ASP A 72 5.45 15.80 9.13
C ASP A 72 6.88 15.53 8.65
N TRP A 73 7.73 16.56 8.67
CA TRP A 73 9.13 16.46 8.27
C TRP A 73 9.88 15.38 9.09
N ALA A 74 9.47 15.17 10.33
CA ALA A 74 9.95 14.06 11.17
C ALA A 74 9.70 12.67 10.54
N THR A 75 8.59 12.48 9.84
CA THR A 75 8.25 11.24 9.10
C THR A 75 9.15 11.04 7.90
N ILE A 76 9.40 12.12 7.14
CA ILE A 76 10.27 12.06 5.96
C ILE A 76 11.68 11.68 6.39
N VAL A 77 12.16 12.27 7.49
CA VAL A 77 13.46 11.93 8.07
C VAL A 77 13.48 10.48 8.57
N SER A 78 12.44 9.98 9.26
CA SER A 78 12.42 8.60 9.75
C SER A 78 12.38 7.57 8.62
N ILE A 79 11.55 7.78 7.59
CA ILE A 79 11.51 6.92 6.39
C ILE A 79 12.88 6.94 5.69
N THR A 80 13.46 8.12 5.51
CA THR A 80 14.77 8.27 4.86
C THR A 80 15.88 7.58 5.67
N LEU A 81 15.88 7.72 6.99
CA LEU A 81 16.87 7.09 7.87
C LEU A 81 16.73 5.56 7.88
N SER A 82 15.50 5.03 7.90
CA SER A 82 15.23 3.59 7.86
C SER A 82 15.63 2.97 6.51
N LEU A 83 15.39 3.67 5.41
CA LEU A 83 15.84 3.24 4.07
C LEU A 83 17.38 3.30 3.94
N LEU A 84 18.04 4.31 4.49
CA LEU A 84 19.50 4.49 4.40
C LEU A 84 20.30 3.56 5.31
N THR A 85 19.79 3.27 6.51
CA THR A 85 20.52 2.48 7.50
C THR A 85 20.21 0.99 7.44
N GLY A 86 19.13 0.59 6.75
CA GLY A 86 18.66 -0.80 6.72
C GLY A 86 18.23 -1.33 8.10
N LEU A 87 18.26 -0.49 9.14
CA LEU A 87 17.67 -0.79 10.43
C LEU A 87 16.16 -0.66 10.30
N LYS A 88 15.45 -1.68 10.79
CA LYS A 88 13.99 -1.67 10.99
C LYS A 88 13.61 -0.70 12.12
N LEU A 89 13.99 0.57 12.02
CA LEU A 89 13.48 1.63 12.88
C LEU A 89 12.11 2.03 12.33
N SER A 90 11.12 1.16 12.53
CA SER A 90 9.71 1.52 12.40
C SER A 90 9.39 2.46 13.56
N PHE A 91 9.78 3.73 13.44
CA PHE A 91 9.17 4.79 14.24
C PHE A 91 7.77 5.02 13.66
N GLY A 92 6.84 4.15 14.04
CA GLY A 92 5.41 4.42 13.91
C GLY A 92 5.08 5.55 14.87
N PHE A 93 5.15 6.79 14.38
CA PHE A 93 4.60 7.90 15.12
C PHE A 93 3.07 7.85 14.96
N PRO A 94 2.32 7.91 16.08
CA PRO A 94 0.86 7.90 16.03
C PRO A 94 0.33 8.95 15.04
N GLY A 95 -0.50 8.53 14.09
CA GLY A 95 -1.15 9.41 13.11
C GLY A 95 -0.48 9.48 11.71
N GLN A 96 0.60 8.76 11.46
CA GLN A 96 1.32 8.80 10.17
C GLN A 96 1.00 7.58 9.30
N LEU A 97 0.12 7.75 8.31
CA LEU A 97 -0.29 6.66 7.40
C LEU A 97 0.76 6.42 6.32
N ILE A 98 1.73 5.52 6.54
CA ILE A 98 2.63 5.03 5.46
C ILE A 98 1.81 4.35 4.34
N CYS A 99 2.40 4.10 3.16
CA CYS A 99 1.67 3.59 1.98
C CYS A 99 0.80 2.35 2.26
N SER A 100 1.35 1.35 2.96
CA SER A 100 0.64 0.15 3.39
C SER A 100 -0.29 0.37 4.57
N GLY A 101 0.04 1.30 5.48
CA GLY A 101 -0.84 1.73 6.55
C GLY A 101 -2.11 2.41 6.04
N LEU A 102 -2.00 3.28 5.02
CA LEU A 102 -3.16 3.89 4.34
C LEU A 102 -4.09 2.81 3.76
N VAL A 103 -3.52 1.83 3.06
CA VAL A 103 -4.29 0.72 2.46
C VAL A 103 -4.92 -0.17 3.53
N ALA A 104 -4.17 -0.52 4.57
CA ALA A 104 -4.66 -1.37 5.66
C ALA A 104 -5.78 -0.69 6.46
N ARG A 105 -5.64 0.59 6.81
CA ARG A 105 -6.68 1.37 7.50
C ARG A 105 -7.92 1.62 6.62
N ALA A 106 -7.74 1.67 5.29
CA ALA A 106 -8.88 1.65 4.38
C ALA A 106 -9.57 0.27 4.39
N LEU A 107 -8.81 -0.82 4.35
CA LEU A 107 -9.34 -2.20 4.40
C LEU A 107 -10.12 -2.49 5.69
N GLU A 108 -9.81 -1.86 6.82
CA GLU A 108 -10.62 -1.96 8.05
C GLU A 108 -12.06 -1.43 7.89
N ARG A 109 -12.35 -0.67 6.81
CA ARG A 109 -13.72 -0.26 6.49
C ARG A 109 -14.53 -1.36 5.81
N THR A 110 -13.92 -2.52 5.60
CA THR A 110 -14.59 -3.74 5.15
C THR A 110 -14.62 -4.77 6.30
N SER A 111 -14.78 -6.05 5.99
CA SER A 111 -14.64 -7.16 6.93
C SER A 111 -13.19 -7.58 7.19
N ALA A 112 -12.18 -6.86 6.67
CA ALA A 112 -10.78 -7.22 6.86
C ALA A 112 -10.37 -7.06 8.35
N ILE A 113 -9.73 -8.08 8.90
CA ILE A 113 -9.22 -8.10 10.27
C ILE A 113 -7.70 -8.30 10.19
N PHE A 114 -6.96 -7.39 10.82
CA PHE A 114 -5.49 -7.46 10.91
C PHE A 114 -5.07 -7.94 12.30
N ASP A 115 -4.05 -8.79 12.37
CA ASP A 115 -3.49 -9.29 13.63
C ASP A 115 -2.65 -8.22 14.35
N GLU A 116 -2.09 -7.27 13.60
CA GLU A 116 -1.30 -6.13 14.10
C GLU A 116 -2.03 -4.81 13.84
N GLU A 117 -1.65 -3.74 14.55
CA GLU A 117 -2.20 -2.41 14.32
C GLU A 117 -2.01 -2.00 12.85
N PRO A 118 -3.08 -1.75 12.08
CA PRO A 118 -2.98 -1.62 10.63
C PRO A 118 -2.09 -0.47 10.15
N SER A 119 -1.86 0.57 10.95
CA SER A 119 -0.90 1.63 10.61
C SER A 119 0.57 1.17 10.55
N HIS A 120 0.90 0.01 11.14
CA HIS A 120 2.23 -0.60 11.10
C HIS A 120 2.40 -1.69 10.05
N VAL A 121 1.31 -2.09 9.39
CA VAL A 121 1.33 -3.12 8.35
C VAL A 121 2.27 -2.71 7.23
N MET A 122 3.18 -3.59 6.85
CA MET A 122 4.14 -3.42 5.77
C MET A 122 3.59 -3.96 4.44
N PRO A 123 4.11 -3.51 3.27
CA PRO A 123 3.66 -4.03 1.98
C PRO A 123 3.83 -5.54 1.83
N ALA A 124 4.86 -6.12 2.46
CA ALA A 124 5.10 -7.55 2.47
C ALA A 124 4.01 -8.33 3.23
N GLU A 125 3.40 -7.73 4.26
CA GLU A 125 2.34 -8.36 5.05
C GLU A 125 1.02 -8.31 4.30
N LEU A 126 0.70 -7.20 3.63
CA LEU A 126 -0.41 -7.14 2.67
C LEU A 126 -0.23 -8.17 1.56
N ALA A 127 0.97 -8.27 0.99
CA ALA A 127 1.26 -9.27 -0.03
C ALA A 127 1.06 -10.69 0.49
N LYS A 128 1.48 -10.99 1.73
CA LYS A 128 1.25 -12.29 2.38
C LYS A 128 -0.24 -12.56 2.61
N MET A 129 -0.98 -11.58 3.14
CA MET A 129 -2.42 -11.67 3.38
C MET A 129 -3.20 -12.04 2.10
N PHE A 130 -2.81 -11.46 0.96
CA PHE A 130 -3.45 -11.70 -0.33
C PHE A 130 -2.74 -12.76 -1.20
N GLY A 131 -1.74 -13.48 -0.67
CA GLY A 131 -1.01 -14.51 -1.42
C GLY A 131 -0.24 -14.00 -2.64
N VAL A 132 0.15 -12.72 -2.66
CA VAL A 132 0.80 -12.05 -3.79
C VAL A 132 2.30 -12.33 -3.79
N VAL A 133 2.72 -13.30 -4.62
CA VAL A 133 4.13 -13.60 -4.86
C VAL A 133 4.68 -12.82 -6.07
N PRO A 134 6.02 -12.64 -6.16
CA PRO A 134 6.63 -11.96 -7.30
C PRO A 134 6.31 -12.68 -8.60
N PRO A 135 6.08 -11.95 -9.70
CA PRO A 135 5.88 -12.59 -10.99
C PRO A 135 7.15 -13.27 -11.48
N PRO A 136 7.04 -14.26 -12.38
CA PRO A 136 8.21 -14.91 -12.97
C PRO A 136 9.17 -13.91 -13.62
N PRO A 137 10.49 -14.17 -13.59
CA PRO A 137 11.47 -13.34 -14.30
C PRO A 137 11.11 -13.17 -15.78
N GLY A 138 11.27 -11.95 -16.32
CA GLY A 138 10.93 -11.64 -17.71
C GLY A 138 9.45 -11.30 -17.96
N THR A 139 8.60 -11.27 -16.93
CA THR A 139 7.23 -10.77 -17.05
C THR A 139 7.24 -9.31 -17.52
N PRO A 140 6.45 -8.95 -18.56
CA PRO A 140 6.34 -7.56 -19.00
C PRO A 140 5.83 -6.63 -17.91
N LYS A 141 6.52 -5.52 -17.68
CA LYS A 141 6.10 -4.46 -16.75
C LYS A 141 4.89 -3.69 -17.31
N GLY A 142 4.20 -2.96 -16.44
CA GLY A 142 3.06 -2.12 -16.86
C GLY A 142 1.77 -2.89 -17.14
N LYS A 143 1.76 -4.21 -16.93
CA LYS A 143 0.57 -5.04 -17.08
C LYS A 143 0.19 -5.63 -15.72
N PRO A 144 -1.09 -5.53 -15.32
CA PRO A 144 -1.52 -6.12 -14.07
C PRO A 144 -1.42 -7.63 -14.17
N VAL A 145 -0.62 -8.23 -13.28
CA VAL A 145 -0.79 -9.64 -12.96
C VAL A 145 -2.06 -9.72 -12.12
N ARG A 146 -3.02 -10.58 -12.50
CA ARG A 146 -4.22 -10.81 -11.69
C ARG A 146 -3.89 -11.86 -10.64
N CYS A 147 -4.15 -11.56 -9.37
CA CYS A 147 -4.24 -12.58 -8.34
C CYS A 147 -5.63 -13.23 -8.39
N SER A 148 -5.66 -14.56 -8.37
CA SER A 148 -6.86 -15.41 -8.36
C SER A 148 -7.49 -15.50 -6.98
#